data_AF-A0A4Y7MT13-F1
#
_entry.id   AF-A0A4Y7MT13-F1
#
_cell.length_a   1.000
_cell.length_b   1.000
_cell.length_c   1.000
_cell.angle_alpha   90.00
_cell.angle_beta   90.00
_cell.angle_gamma   90.00
#
_symmetry.space_group_name_H-M   'P 1'
#
loop_
_entity.id
_entity.type
_entity.pdbx_description
1 polymer ?
#
loop_
_entity_poly.entity_id
_entity_poly.type
_entity_poly.pdbx_seq_one_letter_code
_entity_poly.pdbx_strand_id
1 'polypeptide(L)'
;MIHQEKRPFIIEITRAASRPGSKILLGSHWKAVPLHQILEKSEDWKNSKCLCQLGSFLRLKNNVTVDRHKVPNEKVEDSIFNHSKVVLQLRQRALQWKAWRRSSPDLGSTNLLWMMVIDLVLGFCFVKMFHSLGGTTEVLEKFLKSVKLIADYLQLLIEWLMGVPVGLKLNRPLSTVLGKFFLYHLYLWKTYIDIIRPIVSTVIFISSTVGLIGLSFQMALLSDLITMASLHCYCFYVYATRLYGITLSGLRSTFRMFGGRKWNPLRSRIDSGEFSWDQLCVGMFIFSSLLLLLPTLLVYYIVFLALRLCVLLLQGTLKRFIWIINSIPCYSLLLWILGSPSLAGDVLFEVIPGRDSTLKLVWIKLPLVESMIRSLNPSSPKYPHVNWSQRLNEMVSGDLIYPL
;
A
#
# COMPACT_ATOMS: atom_id res chain seq x y z
N MET A 1 -5.76 15.26 41.06
CA MET A 1 -4.96 14.40 41.96
C MET A 1 -5.85 13.28 42.45
N ILE A 2 -5.79 12.10 41.84
CA ILE A 2 -6.35 10.87 42.44
C ILE A 2 -5.19 9.88 42.41
N HIS A 3 -4.53 9.77 43.54
CA HIS A 3 -3.47 8.80 43.79
C HIS A 3 -4.14 7.42 43.81
N GLN A 4 -4.14 6.70 42.68
CA GLN A 4 -4.43 5.28 42.72
C GLN A 4 -3.23 4.55 43.32
N GLU A 5 -3.35 4.30 44.62
CA GLU A 5 -2.49 3.44 45.41
C GLU A 5 -2.47 2.04 44.75
N LYS A 6 -1.37 1.72 44.06
CA LYS A 6 -1.14 0.39 43.48
C LYS A 6 -0.87 -0.60 44.63
N ARG A 7 -1.92 -1.23 45.16
CA ARG A 7 -1.74 -2.39 46.04
C ARG A 7 -1.36 -3.62 45.18
N PRO A 8 -0.26 -4.32 45.49
CA PRO A 8 0.03 -5.59 44.87
C PRO A 8 -1.05 -6.62 45.29
N PHE A 9 -1.65 -7.31 44.32
CA PHE A 9 -2.43 -8.51 44.60
C PHE A 9 -1.45 -9.62 45.01
N ILE A 10 -1.43 -9.95 46.29
CA ILE A 10 -0.68 -11.06 46.85
C ILE A 10 -1.61 -12.28 46.80
N ILE A 11 -1.26 -13.26 45.98
CA ILE A 11 -1.98 -14.54 45.90
C ILE A 11 -1.13 -15.56 46.65
N GLU A 12 -1.64 -16.04 47.78
CA GLU A 12 -1.00 -17.05 48.60
C GLU A 12 -1.29 -18.43 47.98
N ILE A 13 -0.26 -19.09 47.46
CA ILE A 13 -0.37 -20.42 46.86
C ILE A 13 0.48 -21.35 47.71
N THR A 14 -0.16 -22.06 48.64
CA THR A 14 0.47 -23.18 49.35
C THR A 14 0.69 -24.33 48.38
N ARG A 15 1.94 -24.66 48.05
CA ARG A 15 2.26 -25.95 47.42
C ARG A 15 3.49 -26.58 48.06
N ALA A 16 3.33 -27.84 48.44
CA ALA A 16 4.35 -28.68 49.06
C ALA A 16 5.55 -28.90 48.12
N ALA A 17 6.74 -28.69 48.69
CA ALA A 17 8.05 -29.23 48.31
C ALA A 17 8.47 -29.20 46.83
N SER A 18 9.29 -28.22 46.43
CA SER A 18 10.46 -28.47 45.56
C SER A 18 11.50 -27.33 45.66
N ARG A 19 12.75 -27.67 45.30
CA ARG A 19 14.04 -27.06 45.69
C ARG A 19 14.23 -25.54 45.50
N PRO A 20 15.05 -24.87 46.35
CA PRO A 20 15.33 -23.44 46.27
C PRO A 20 16.28 -23.11 45.12
N GLY A 21 15.89 -22.17 44.24
CA GLY A 21 16.77 -21.58 43.22
C GLY A 21 16.23 -21.50 41.78
N SER A 22 15.02 -21.95 41.49
CA SER A 22 14.49 -21.98 40.11
C SER A 22 13.73 -20.69 39.73
N LYS A 23 14.28 -19.91 38.79
CA LYS A 23 13.51 -18.93 38.02
C LYS A 23 12.74 -19.69 36.95
N ILE A 24 11.40 -19.75 37.05
CA ILE A 24 10.56 -20.40 36.03
C ILE A 24 10.15 -19.35 35.00
N LEU A 25 10.87 -19.33 33.88
CA LEU A 25 10.56 -18.50 32.72
C LEU A 25 9.58 -19.26 31.83
N LEU A 26 8.30 -18.91 31.90
CA LEU A 26 7.27 -19.43 31.00
C LEU A 26 7.23 -18.58 29.72
N GLY A 27 8.19 -18.84 28.83
CA GLY A 27 8.28 -18.22 27.53
C GLY A 27 7.43 -18.94 26.48
N SER A 28 6.76 -18.16 25.63
CA SER A 28 6.01 -18.59 24.44
C SER A 28 6.89 -18.98 23.25
N HIS A 29 8.16 -19.36 23.49
CA HIS A 29 9.15 -19.57 22.43
C HIS A 29 9.82 -20.95 22.48
N TRP A 30 9.04 -22.01 22.71
CA TRP A 30 9.42 -23.38 22.35
C TRP A 30 8.19 -24.10 21.79
N LYS A 31 8.41 -24.97 20.80
CA LYS A 31 7.40 -25.76 20.09
C LYS A 31 6.22 -26.15 20.99
N ALA A 32 5.03 -25.80 20.52
CA ALA A 32 3.72 -26.07 21.10
C ALA A 32 3.67 -27.25 22.08
N VAL A 33 3.66 -26.95 23.37
CA VAL A 33 2.94 -27.73 24.36
C VAL A 33 1.94 -26.76 25.01
N PRO A 34 0.63 -26.91 24.75
CA PRO A 34 -0.37 -26.04 25.38
C PRO A 34 -0.26 -26.15 26.90
N LEU A 35 -0.21 -25.02 27.60
CA LEU A 35 -0.15 -24.95 29.07
C LEU A 35 -1.22 -25.81 29.75
N HIS A 36 -2.35 -25.98 29.08
CA HIS A 36 -3.45 -26.86 29.48
C HIS A 36 -3.02 -28.33 29.66
N GLN A 37 -2.12 -28.86 28.83
CA GLN A 37 -1.64 -30.25 28.92
C GLN A 37 -0.66 -30.47 30.08
N ILE A 38 0.08 -29.43 30.48
CA ILE A 38 0.98 -29.49 31.65
C ILE A 38 0.16 -29.35 32.95
N LEU A 39 -0.89 -28.52 32.93
CA LEU A 39 -1.78 -28.30 34.08
C LEU A 39 -2.69 -29.50 34.36
N GLU A 40 -3.16 -30.22 33.35
CA GLU A 40 -4.00 -31.42 33.52
C GLU A 40 -3.32 -32.59 34.24
N LYS A 41 -1.98 -32.62 34.24
CA LYS A 41 -1.18 -33.75 34.74
C LYS A 41 -0.93 -33.74 36.25
N SER A 42 -1.28 -32.66 36.95
CA SER A 42 -1.22 -32.60 38.42
C SER A 42 -2.64 -32.61 38.97
N GLU A 43 -2.94 -33.34 40.05
CA GLU A 43 -4.32 -33.41 40.58
C GLU A 43 -4.65 -32.25 41.54
N ASP A 44 -3.64 -31.55 42.05
CA ASP A 44 -3.79 -30.53 43.11
C ASP A 44 -4.52 -29.24 42.67
N TRP A 45 -4.63 -28.96 41.36
CA TRP A 45 -5.22 -27.68 40.88
C TRP A 45 -6.75 -27.64 40.95
N LYS A 46 -7.43 -28.80 40.97
CA LYS A 46 -8.90 -28.86 40.98
C LYS A 46 -9.52 -28.33 42.27
N ASN A 47 -8.77 -28.32 43.36
CA ASN A 47 -9.29 -27.97 44.69
C ASN A 47 -9.17 -26.48 45.04
N SER A 48 -8.48 -25.67 44.21
CA SER A 48 -8.32 -24.23 44.43
C SER A 48 -9.22 -23.41 43.50
N LYS A 49 -10.24 -22.73 44.07
CA LYS A 49 -11.14 -21.82 43.34
C LYS A 49 -10.39 -20.75 42.54
N CYS A 50 -9.27 -20.25 43.08
CA CYS A 50 -8.49 -19.17 42.48
C CYS A 50 -7.67 -19.67 41.27
N LEU A 51 -7.10 -20.87 41.36
CA LEU A 51 -6.35 -21.48 40.26
C LEU A 51 -7.27 -21.96 39.12
N CYS A 52 -8.48 -22.40 39.43
CA CYS A 52 -9.51 -22.69 38.43
C CYS A 52 -9.98 -21.42 37.70
N GLN A 53 -10.09 -20.28 38.40
CA GLN A 53 -10.39 -18.98 37.77
C GLN A 53 -9.24 -18.49 36.86
N LEU A 54 -7.99 -18.68 37.28
CA LEU A 54 -6.83 -18.35 36.45
C LEU A 54 -6.75 -19.24 35.21
N GLY A 55 -7.02 -20.55 35.37
CA GLY A 55 -7.09 -21.53 34.30
C GLY A 55 -8.21 -21.24 33.29
N SER A 56 -9.39 -20.84 33.74
CA SER A 56 -10.50 -20.46 32.85
C SER A 56 -10.19 -19.16 32.09
N PHE A 57 -9.54 -18.18 32.73
CA PHE A 57 -9.13 -16.93 32.10
C PHE A 57 -8.05 -17.14 31.02
N LEU A 58 -7.08 -18.02 31.28
CA LEU A 58 -6.06 -18.40 30.30
C LEU A 58 -6.64 -19.19 29.13
N ARG A 59 -7.63 -20.07 29.38
CA ARG A 59 -8.34 -20.84 28.35
C ARG A 59 -9.18 -19.93 27.43
N LEU A 60 -9.82 -18.91 28.00
CA LEU A 60 -10.56 -17.87 27.27
C LEU A 60 -9.62 -17.04 26.38
N LYS A 61 -8.45 -16.65 26.90
CA LYS A 61 -7.42 -15.89 26.16
C LYS A 61 -6.85 -16.68 24.97
N ASN A 62 -6.68 -18.00 25.10
CA ASN A 62 -6.21 -18.87 24.01
C ASN A 62 -7.29 -19.11 22.93
N ASN A 63 -8.56 -19.27 23.30
CA ASN A 63 -9.64 -19.40 22.30
C ASN A 63 -9.80 -18.12 21.47
N VAL A 64 -9.69 -16.94 22.10
CA VAL A 64 -9.73 -15.64 21.40
C VAL A 64 -8.56 -15.47 20.42
N THR A 65 -7.38 -16.04 20.71
CA THR A 65 -6.25 -16.04 19.75
C THR A 65 -6.45 -17.00 18.58
N VAL A 66 -7.18 -18.10 18.78
CA VAL A 66 -7.46 -19.11 17.73
C VAL A 66 -8.58 -18.63 16.79
N ASP A 67 -9.60 -17.94 17.29
CA ASP A 67 -10.73 -17.46 16.46
C ASP A 67 -10.40 -16.25 15.57
N ARG A 68 -9.28 -15.54 15.82
CA ARG A 68 -8.83 -14.43 14.97
C ARG A 68 -8.49 -14.83 13.52
N HIS A 69 -8.36 -16.12 13.23
CA HIS A 69 -8.11 -16.63 11.88
C HIS A 69 -9.40 -16.89 11.07
N LYS A 70 -10.59 -16.68 11.64
CA LYS A 70 -11.89 -16.89 10.97
C LYS A 70 -12.71 -15.60 10.82
N VAL A 71 -12.10 -14.53 10.32
CA VAL A 71 -12.93 -13.47 9.71
C VAL A 71 -13.15 -13.87 8.25
N PRO A 72 -14.40 -14.15 7.82
CA PRO A 72 -14.67 -14.54 6.45
C PRO A 72 -14.27 -13.39 5.54
N ASN A 73 -13.27 -13.64 4.70
CA ASN A 73 -12.88 -12.76 3.62
C ASN A 73 -14.00 -12.89 2.58
N GLU A 74 -15.09 -12.12 2.75
CA GLU A 74 -16.17 -12.03 1.76
C GLU A 74 -15.52 -11.68 0.41
N LYS A 75 -15.54 -12.65 -0.52
CA LYS A 75 -15.04 -12.47 -1.88
C LYS A 75 -15.78 -11.27 -2.48
N VAL A 76 -14.99 -10.26 -2.81
CA VAL A 76 -15.44 -8.99 -3.33
C VAL A 76 -15.96 -9.21 -4.75
N GLU A 77 -17.27 -9.06 -4.97
CA GLU A 77 -17.83 -8.99 -6.32
C GLU A 77 -17.38 -7.71 -7.04
N ASP A 78 -16.97 -7.88 -8.29
CA ASP A 78 -16.46 -6.84 -9.18
C ASP A 78 -17.61 -5.98 -9.73
N SER A 79 -17.91 -4.89 -9.02
CA SER A 79 -18.81 -3.84 -9.51
C SER A 79 -18.02 -2.76 -10.26
N ILE A 80 -18.61 -2.21 -11.32
CA ILE A 80 -18.06 -1.14 -12.19
C ILE A 80 -17.55 0.08 -11.37
N PHE A 81 -18.14 0.31 -10.19
CA PHE A 81 -17.74 1.37 -9.25
C PHE A 81 -16.42 1.12 -8.50
N ASN A 82 -15.78 -0.05 -8.64
CA ASN A 82 -14.51 -0.39 -7.97
C ASN A 82 -13.28 0.41 -8.48
N HIS A 83 -13.44 1.26 -9.50
CA HIS A 83 -12.32 2.05 -10.06
C HIS A 83 -12.01 3.33 -9.27
N SER A 84 -12.98 3.92 -8.56
CA SER A 84 -12.71 5.12 -7.76
C SER A 84 -12.17 4.73 -6.38
N LYS A 85 -11.03 5.31 -6.02
CA LYS A 85 -10.38 5.07 -4.72
C LYS A 85 -11.24 5.56 -3.56
N VAL A 86 -12.08 6.57 -3.80
CA VAL A 86 -13.02 7.12 -2.82
C VAL A 86 -14.11 6.11 -2.47
N VAL A 87 -14.66 5.42 -3.48
CA VAL A 87 -15.69 4.39 -3.27
C VAL A 87 -15.10 3.20 -2.50
N LEU A 88 -13.87 2.79 -2.85
CA LEU A 88 -13.15 1.75 -2.11
C LEU A 88 -12.97 2.13 -0.64
N GLN A 89 -12.60 3.39 -0.36
CA GLN A 89 -12.43 3.87 1.00
C GLN A 89 -13.77 3.94 1.76
N LEU A 90 -14.86 4.33 1.10
CA LEU A 90 -16.20 4.35 1.69
C LEU A 90 -16.64 2.95 2.12
N ARG A 91 -16.44 1.98 1.23
CA ARG A 91 -16.73 0.57 1.50
C ARG A 91 -15.88 0.04 2.65
N GLN A 92 -14.59 0.38 2.68
CA GLN A 92 -13.70 -0.03 3.76
C GLN A 92 -14.18 0.52 5.12
N ARG A 93 -14.59 1.78 5.18
CA ARG A 93 -15.13 2.39 6.41
C ARG A 93 -16.46 1.76 6.84
N ALA A 94 -17.34 1.44 5.89
CA ALA A 94 -18.58 0.70 6.18
C ALA A 94 -18.30 -0.69 6.77
N LEU A 95 -17.31 -1.42 6.23
CA LEU A 95 -16.89 -2.72 6.77
C LEU A 95 -16.31 -2.61 8.18
N GLN A 96 -15.42 -1.64 8.41
CA GLN A 96 -14.84 -1.40 9.73
C GLN A 96 -15.93 -1.03 10.76
N TRP A 97 -16.92 -0.22 10.38
CA TRP A 97 -18.05 0.12 11.25
C TRP A 97 -18.92 -1.08 11.59
N LYS A 98 -19.22 -1.93 10.59
CA LYS A 98 -19.95 -3.20 10.77
C LYS A 98 -19.18 -4.16 11.67
N ALA A 99 -17.86 -4.24 11.52
CA ALA A 99 -16.99 -5.07 12.36
C ALA A 99 -16.96 -4.58 13.81
N TRP A 100 -16.84 -3.27 14.03
CA TRP A 100 -16.90 -2.67 15.36
C TRP A 100 -18.23 -2.95 16.06
N ARG A 101 -19.37 -2.73 15.37
CA ARG A 101 -20.72 -2.93 15.93
C ARG A 101 -20.99 -4.38 16.36
N ARG A 102 -20.36 -5.36 15.69
CA ARG A 102 -20.51 -6.79 15.99
C ARG A 102 -19.51 -7.31 17.02
N SER A 103 -18.49 -6.54 17.37
CA SER A 103 -17.43 -6.96 18.28
C SER A 103 -17.80 -6.65 19.73
N SER A 104 -17.48 -7.58 20.64
CA SER A 104 -17.48 -7.32 22.08
C SER A 104 -16.48 -6.22 22.46
N PRO A 105 -16.60 -5.58 23.65
CA PRO A 105 -15.67 -4.57 24.13
C PRO A 105 -14.31 -5.18 24.49
N ASP A 106 -13.52 -5.49 23.46
CA ASP A 106 -12.17 -6.00 23.53
C ASP A 106 -11.16 -4.90 23.16
N LEU A 107 -9.88 -5.12 23.49
CA LEU A 107 -8.78 -4.23 23.10
C LEU A 107 -8.74 -3.97 21.56
N GLY A 108 -9.14 -4.95 20.76
CA GLY A 108 -9.19 -4.82 19.30
C GLY A 108 -10.30 -3.87 18.80
N SER A 109 -11.50 -3.94 19.38
CA SER A 109 -12.61 -3.08 18.97
C SER A 109 -12.44 -1.63 19.45
N THR A 110 -11.81 -1.44 20.61
CA THR A 110 -11.41 -0.11 21.09
C THR A 110 -10.31 0.52 20.24
N ASN A 111 -9.29 -0.25 19.82
CA ASN A 111 -8.30 0.22 18.85
C ASN A 111 -8.93 0.66 17.52
N LEU A 112 -9.88 -0.13 17.01
CA LEU A 112 -10.57 0.16 15.75
C LEU A 112 -11.38 1.47 15.85
N LEU A 113 -12.09 1.70 16.94
CA LEU A 113 -12.81 2.95 17.20
C LEU A 113 -11.84 4.13 17.25
N TRP A 114 -10.75 4.03 18.02
CA TRP A 114 -9.79 5.12 18.16
C TRP A 114 -9.09 5.46 16.85
N MET A 115 -8.81 4.47 16.00
CA MET A 115 -8.29 4.70 14.64
C MET A 115 -9.29 5.51 13.79
N MET A 116 -10.58 5.17 13.84
CA MET A 116 -11.62 5.94 13.13
C MET A 116 -11.73 7.38 13.65
N VAL A 117 -11.73 7.56 14.98
CA VAL A 117 -11.83 8.89 15.62
C VAL A 117 -10.62 9.75 15.25
N ILE A 118 -9.41 9.18 15.26
CA ILE A 118 -8.21 9.91 14.87
C ILE A 118 -8.26 10.32 13.40
N ASP A 119 -8.72 9.44 12.49
CA ASP A 119 -8.89 9.82 11.08
C ASP A 119 -9.92 10.94 10.90
N LEU A 120 -11.00 10.93 11.68
CA LEU A 120 -12.02 11.99 11.70
C LEU A 120 -11.43 13.33 12.19
N VAL A 121 -10.70 13.31 13.31
CA VAL A 121 -10.06 14.51 13.90
C VAL A 121 -9.01 15.08 12.93
N LEU A 122 -8.20 14.23 12.31
CA LEU A 122 -7.24 14.63 11.28
C LEU A 122 -7.94 15.22 10.05
N GLY A 123 -9.07 14.65 9.64
CA GLY A 123 -9.89 15.19 8.54
C GLY A 123 -10.43 16.59 8.86
N PHE A 124 -10.96 16.79 10.07
CA PHE A 124 -11.43 18.11 10.52
C PHE A 124 -10.29 19.14 10.56
N CYS A 125 -9.13 18.76 11.10
CA CYS A 125 -7.93 19.59 11.11
C CYS A 125 -7.52 19.98 9.68
N PHE A 126 -7.55 19.03 8.74
CA PHE A 126 -7.24 19.28 7.34
C PHE A 126 -8.27 20.21 6.68
N VAL A 127 -9.58 20.04 6.90
CA VAL A 127 -10.61 20.98 6.37
C VAL A 127 -10.40 22.39 6.93
N LYS A 128 -10.07 22.53 8.22
CA LYS A 128 -9.81 23.84 8.81
C LYS A 128 -8.56 24.49 8.21
N MET A 129 -7.49 23.72 8.03
CA MET A 129 -6.29 24.18 7.32
C MET A 129 -6.61 24.57 5.86
N PHE A 130 -7.44 23.77 5.19
CA PHE A 130 -7.89 24.00 3.82
C PHE A 130 -8.68 25.30 3.69
N HIS A 131 -9.58 25.59 4.65
CA HIS A 131 -10.32 26.84 4.66
C HIS A 131 -9.42 28.05 4.99
N SER A 132 -8.46 27.89 5.90
CA SER A 132 -7.47 28.92 6.24
C SER A 132 -6.57 29.31 5.06
N LEU A 133 -6.40 28.44 4.07
CA LEU A 133 -5.58 28.66 2.88
C LEU A 133 -6.30 29.46 1.77
N GLY A 134 -7.50 29.98 2.03
CA GLY A 134 -8.28 30.80 1.10
C GLY A 134 -9.56 30.14 0.55
N GLY A 135 -9.98 29.02 1.15
CA GLY A 135 -11.22 28.33 0.78
C GLY A 135 -11.15 27.52 -0.52
N THR A 136 -12.31 27.10 -1.02
CA THR A 136 -12.43 26.17 -2.17
C THR A 136 -11.99 26.80 -3.49
N THR A 137 -12.24 28.09 -3.69
CA THR A 137 -11.93 28.82 -4.93
C THR A 137 -10.43 29.03 -5.09
N GLU A 138 -9.72 29.46 -4.05
CA GLU A 138 -8.26 29.62 -4.12
C GLU A 138 -7.53 28.29 -4.31
N VAL A 139 -8.00 27.22 -3.66
CA VAL A 139 -7.38 25.90 -3.83
C VAL A 139 -7.62 25.36 -5.23
N LEU A 140 -8.81 25.57 -5.81
CA LEU A 140 -9.08 25.24 -7.20
C LEU A 140 -8.11 25.99 -8.15
N GLU A 141 -7.94 27.29 -7.96
CA GLU A 141 -7.01 28.09 -8.79
C GLU A 141 -5.55 27.61 -8.63
N LYS A 142 -5.10 27.34 -7.39
CA LYS A 142 -3.76 26.78 -7.13
C LYS A 142 -3.58 25.42 -7.79
N PHE A 143 -4.60 24.55 -7.74
CA PHE A 143 -4.57 23.23 -8.38
C PHE A 143 -4.49 23.34 -9.90
N LEU A 144 -5.38 24.11 -10.53
CA LEU A 144 -5.40 24.30 -11.98
C LEU A 144 -4.11 24.96 -12.47
N LYS A 145 -3.61 25.98 -11.75
CA LYS A 145 -2.32 26.60 -12.04
C LYS A 145 -1.19 25.59 -11.97
N SER A 146 -1.18 24.71 -10.96
CA SER A 146 -0.16 23.67 -10.83
C SER A 146 -0.21 22.67 -12.00
N VAL A 147 -1.40 22.24 -12.41
CA VAL A 147 -1.58 21.34 -13.56
C VAL A 147 -1.10 22.00 -14.86
N LYS A 148 -1.42 23.29 -15.07
CA LYS A 148 -0.95 24.05 -16.24
C LYS A 148 0.56 24.23 -16.24
N LEU A 149 1.15 24.57 -15.09
CA LEU A 149 2.61 24.68 -14.94
C LEU A 149 3.31 23.36 -15.27
N ILE A 150 2.79 22.22 -14.81
CA ILE A 150 3.33 20.90 -15.16
C ILE A 150 3.26 20.67 -16.67
N ALA A 151 2.15 21.06 -17.31
CA ALA A 151 2.02 20.98 -18.76
C ALA A 151 3.03 21.89 -19.49
N ASP A 152 3.31 23.08 -18.98
CA ASP A 152 4.32 23.99 -19.55
C ASP A 152 5.75 23.42 -19.43
N TYR A 153 6.10 22.82 -18.29
CA TYR A 153 7.37 22.12 -18.14
C TYR A 153 7.48 20.91 -19.07
N LEU A 154 6.38 20.19 -19.28
CA LEU A 154 6.35 19.07 -20.23
C LEU A 154 6.52 19.55 -21.68
N GLN A 155 5.94 20.70 -22.03
CA GLN A 155 6.16 21.32 -23.33
C GLN A 155 7.65 21.64 -23.55
N LEU A 156 8.29 22.31 -22.59
CA LEU A 156 9.72 22.63 -22.65
C LEU A 156 10.57 21.36 -22.76
N LEU A 157 10.21 20.30 -22.04
CA LEU A 157 10.89 19.00 -22.11
C LEU A 157 10.79 18.37 -23.50
N ILE A 158 9.62 18.44 -24.15
CA ILE A 158 9.42 17.91 -25.51
C ILE A 158 10.20 18.74 -26.54
N GLU A 159 10.19 20.07 -26.42
CA GLU A 159 10.95 20.98 -27.27
C GLU A 159 12.46 20.73 -27.14
N TRP A 160 12.94 20.50 -25.90
CA TRP A 160 14.32 20.09 -25.64
C TRP A 160 14.65 18.74 -26.28
N LEU A 161 13.71 17.78 -26.27
CA LEU A 161 13.85 16.47 -26.89
C LEU A 161 13.95 16.54 -28.42
N MET A 162 13.25 17.48 -29.06
CA MET A 162 13.34 17.76 -30.51
C MET A 162 14.70 18.35 -30.94
N GLY A 163 15.40 18.96 -29.99
CA GLY A 163 16.72 19.54 -30.15
C GLY A 163 17.83 18.50 -30.22
N VAL A 164 18.80 18.63 -29.32
CA VAL A 164 19.92 17.69 -29.15
C VAL A 164 19.95 17.29 -27.67
N PRO A 165 19.10 16.34 -27.24
CA PRO A 165 19.06 15.96 -25.84
C PRO A 165 20.39 15.28 -25.45
N VAL A 166 21.03 15.77 -24.38
CA VAL A 166 22.27 15.19 -23.81
C VAL A 166 23.42 15.05 -24.84
N GLY A 167 23.44 15.86 -25.90
CA GLY A 167 24.46 15.74 -26.96
C GLY A 167 24.27 14.55 -27.91
N LEU A 168 23.18 13.77 -27.76
CA LEU A 168 22.86 12.67 -28.67
C LEU A 168 22.29 13.22 -29.99
N LYS A 169 22.95 12.89 -31.10
CA LYS A 169 22.46 13.24 -32.43
C LYS A 169 21.33 12.30 -32.84
N LEU A 170 20.12 12.64 -32.43
CA LEU A 170 18.90 11.90 -32.77
C LEU A 170 18.50 12.09 -34.25
N ASN A 171 17.66 11.20 -34.75
CA ASN A 171 17.08 11.30 -36.08
C ASN A 171 16.12 12.50 -36.12
N ARG A 172 16.56 13.60 -36.75
CA ARG A 172 15.87 14.89 -36.77
C ARG A 172 14.44 14.82 -37.35
N PRO A 173 14.20 14.18 -38.52
CA PRO A 173 12.85 13.98 -39.03
C PRO A 173 11.92 13.30 -38.04
N LEU A 174 12.34 12.16 -37.48
CA LEU A 174 11.52 11.39 -36.55
C LEU A 174 11.22 12.19 -35.27
N SER A 175 12.26 12.80 -34.68
CA SER A 175 12.11 13.59 -33.45
C SER A 175 11.18 14.79 -33.65
N THR A 176 11.22 15.42 -34.83
CA THR A 176 10.31 16.52 -35.18
C THR A 176 8.86 16.05 -35.26
N VAL A 177 8.61 14.90 -35.91
CA VAL A 177 7.26 14.33 -36.03
C VAL A 177 6.71 13.91 -34.66
N LEU A 178 7.50 13.19 -33.86
CA LEU A 178 7.09 12.80 -32.50
C LEU A 178 6.84 14.03 -31.63
N GLY A 179 7.74 15.01 -31.66
CA GLY A 179 7.60 16.24 -30.89
C GLY A 179 6.32 16.99 -31.22
N LYS A 180 6.05 17.25 -32.51
CA LYS A 180 4.79 17.87 -32.96
C LYS A 180 3.57 17.07 -32.53
N PHE A 181 3.62 15.75 -32.62
CA PHE A 181 2.55 14.86 -32.18
C PHE A 181 2.24 15.01 -30.69
N PHE A 182 3.26 14.95 -29.81
CA PHE A 182 3.06 15.10 -28.37
C PHE A 182 2.65 16.53 -27.97
N LEU A 183 3.23 17.55 -28.61
CA LEU A 183 2.84 18.95 -28.37
C LEU A 183 1.38 19.21 -28.75
N TYR A 184 0.90 18.64 -29.86
CA TYR A 184 -0.50 18.74 -30.24
C TYR A 184 -1.44 18.12 -29.19
N HIS A 185 -1.11 16.93 -28.68
CA HIS A 185 -1.90 16.30 -27.61
C HIS A 185 -1.85 17.09 -26.30
N LEU A 186 -0.71 17.71 -26.00
CA LEU A 186 -0.55 18.57 -24.83
C LEU A 186 -1.41 19.84 -24.94
N TYR A 187 -1.50 20.41 -26.13
CA TYR A 187 -2.41 21.52 -26.42
C TYR A 187 -3.88 21.11 -26.20
N LEU A 188 -4.30 19.96 -26.73
CA LEU A 188 -5.64 19.41 -26.48
C LEU A 188 -5.91 19.21 -24.99
N TRP A 189 -4.93 18.71 -24.25
CA TRP A 189 -5.04 18.53 -22.79
C TRP A 189 -5.22 19.85 -22.04
N LYS A 190 -4.47 20.91 -22.40
CA LYS A 190 -4.63 22.25 -21.81
C LYS A 190 -6.05 22.76 -22.02
N THR A 191 -6.60 22.66 -23.23
CA THR A 191 -7.99 23.03 -23.55
C THR A 191 -8.99 22.18 -22.77
N TYR A 192 -8.75 20.88 -22.63
CA TYR A 192 -9.63 19.97 -21.88
C TYR A 192 -9.71 20.31 -20.39
N ILE A 193 -8.58 20.71 -19.77
CA ILE A 193 -8.57 21.16 -18.38
C ILE A 193 -9.45 22.40 -18.16
N ASP A 194 -9.46 23.32 -19.11
CA ASP A 194 -10.33 24.50 -19.04
C ASP A 194 -11.81 24.13 -19.15
N ILE A 195 -12.15 23.15 -19.99
CA ILE A 195 -13.52 22.62 -20.12
C ILE A 195 -13.97 21.88 -18.85
N ILE A 196 -13.05 21.15 -18.20
CA ILE A 196 -13.32 20.34 -17.00
C ILE A 196 -13.29 21.15 -15.69
N ARG A 197 -12.81 22.40 -15.72
CA ARG A 197 -12.79 23.32 -14.56
C ARG A 197 -14.07 23.29 -13.69
N PRO A 198 -15.31 23.41 -14.21
CA PRO A 198 -16.53 23.37 -13.39
C PRO A 198 -16.74 22.03 -12.67
N ILE A 199 -16.34 20.92 -13.29
CA ILE A 199 -16.43 19.58 -12.67
C ILE A 199 -15.44 19.49 -11.51
N VAL A 200 -14.20 19.93 -11.71
CA VAL A 200 -13.17 19.94 -10.66
C VAL A 200 -13.55 20.86 -9.51
N SER A 201 -14.14 22.02 -9.80
CA SER A 201 -14.70 22.93 -8.80
C SER A 201 -15.74 22.22 -7.92
N THR A 202 -16.67 21.50 -8.54
CA THR A 202 -17.70 20.73 -7.83
C THR A 202 -17.08 19.63 -6.97
N VAL A 203 -16.08 18.90 -7.48
CA VAL A 203 -15.38 17.85 -6.72
C VAL A 203 -14.63 18.42 -5.52
N ILE A 204 -13.93 19.56 -5.66
CA ILE A 204 -13.24 20.22 -4.55
C ILE A 204 -14.23 20.74 -3.52
N PHE A 205 -15.37 21.30 -3.95
CA PHE A 205 -16.43 21.72 -3.04
C PHE A 205 -16.99 20.54 -2.23
N ILE A 206 -17.32 19.42 -2.91
CA ILE A 206 -17.74 18.18 -2.24
C ILE A 206 -16.64 17.68 -1.29
N SER A 207 -15.36 17.76 -1.67
CA SER A 207 -14.25 17.37 -0.79
C SER A 207 -14.19 18.23 0.49
N SER A 208 -14.58 19.50 0.42
CA SER A 208 -14.60 20.39 1.58
C SER A 208 -15.69 20.00 2.58
N THR A 209 -16.83 19.46 2.12
CA THR A 209 -17.94 19.03 2.99
C THR A 209 -17.78 17.58 3.45
N VAL A 210 -17.38 16.69 2.54
CA VAL A 210 -17.11 15.26 2.79
C VAL A 210 -15.83 15.03 3.59
N GLY A 211 -14.95 16.03 3.65
CA GLY A 211 -13.76 16.01 4.52
C GLY A 211 -14.04 15.78 6.00
N LEU A 212 -15.28 16.03 6.44
CA LEU A 212 -15.75 15.72 7.79
C LEU A 212 -15.84 14.22 8.08
N ILE A 213 -15.80 13.35 7.06
CA ILE A 213 -15.83 11.88 7.23
C ILE A 213 -14.44 11.32 7.58
N GLY A 214 -13.36 12.05 7.27
CA GLY A 214 -11.99 11.72 7.69
C GLY A 214 -10.90 11.99 6.65
N LEU A 215 -9.64 12.07 7.11
CA LEU A 215 -8.48 12.41 6.28
C LEU A 215 -8.25 11.38 5.16
N SER A 216 -8.47 10.10 5.46
CA SER A 216 -8.23 9.04 4.48
C SER A 216 -9.12 9.16 3.24
N PHE A 217 -10.33 9.72 3.37
CA PHE A 217 -11.21 10.02 2.24
C PHE A 217 -10.68 11.17 1.38
N GLN A 218 -10.16 12.22 2.01
CA GLN A 218 -9.56 13.36 1.32
C GLN A 218 -8.33 12.93 0.53
N MET A 219 -7.50 12.05 1.11
CA MET A 219 -6.35 11.48 0.42
C MET A 219 -6.75 10.58 -0.76
N ALA A 220 -7.87 9.84 -0.65
CA ALA A 220 -8.41 9.06 -1.77
C ALA A 220 -8.91 9.98 -2.90
N LEU A 221 -9.65 11.05 -2.57
CA LEU A 221 -10.08 12.08 -3.52
C LEU A 221 -8.89 12.74 -4.22
N LEU A 222 -7.86 13.13 -3.46
CA LEU A 222 -6.63 13.69 -4.01
C LEU A 222 -5.93 12.72 -4.97
N SER A 223 -5.92 11.43 -4.64
CA SER A 223 -5.35 10.39 -5.51
C SER A 223 -6.12 10.27 -6.83
N ASP A 224 -7.46 10.39 -6.80
CA ASP A 224 -8.30 10.39 -8.00
C ASP A 224 -8.07 11.67 -8.84
N LEU A 225 -7.96 12.84 -8.21
CA LEU A 225 -7.61 14.10 -8.88
C LEU A 225 -6.23 14.05 -9.55
N ILE A 226 -5.22 13.47 -8.89
CA ILE A 226 -3.89 13.25 -9.47
C ILE A 226 -3.98 12.30 -10.67
N THR A 227 -4.80 11.25 -10.58
CA THR A 227 -4.99 10.29 -11.69
C THR A 227 -5.60 10.97 -12.91
N MET A 228 -6.61 11.83 -12.71
CA MET A 228 -7.19 12.64 -13.77
C MET A 228 -6.16 13.63 -14.33
N ALA A 229 -5.47 14.39 -13.48
CA ALA A 229 -4.49 15.39 -13.90
C ALA A 229 -3.31 14.81 -14.68
N SER A 230 -2.91 13.56 -14.40
CA SER A 230 -1.79 12.87 -15.06
C SER A 230 -2.18 12.01 -16.26
N LEU A 231 -3.43 12.10 -16.74
CA LEU A 231 -3.94 11.31 -17.85
C LEU A 231 -3.12 11.50 -19.13
N HIS A 232 -2.77 12.74 -19.46
CA HIS A 232 -1.92 13.05 -20.63
C HIS A 232 -0.55 12.37 -20.56
N CYS A 233 0.10 12.34 -19.37
CA CYS A 233 1.36 11.62 -19.17
C CYS A 233 1.20 10.11 -19.39
N TYR A 234 0.07 9.53 -18.94
CA TYR A 234 -0.22 8.12 -19.20
C TYR A 234 -0.40 7.84 -20.69
N CYS A 235 -1.15 8.68 -21.41
CA CYS A 235 -1.30 8.55 -22.86
C CYS A 235 0.06 8.63 -23.57
N PHE A 236 0.93 9.57 -23.20
CA PHE A 236 2.26 9.71 -23.80
C PHE A 236 3.13 8.48 -23.56
N TYR A 237 3.12 7.98 -22.33
CA TYR A 237 3.80 6.73 -21.98
C TYR A 237 3.28 5.55 -22.82
N VAL A 238 1.95 5.41 -22.97
CA VAL A 238 1.36 4.34 -23.79
C VAL A 238 1.82 4.45 -25.24
N TYR A 239 1.77 5.64 -25.85
CA TYR A 239 2.20 5.83 -27.23
C TYR A 239 3.69 5.52 -27.41
N ALA A 240 4.55 6.03 -26.53
CA ALA A 240 5.99 5.80 -26.60
C ALA A 240 6.34 4.31 -26.40
N THR A 241 5.68 3.65 -25.44
CA THR A 241 5.84 2.21 -25.17
C THR A 241 5.45 1.37 -26.39
N ARG A 242 4.31 1.68 -27.03
CA ARG A 242 3.85 0.97 -28.23
C ARG A 242 4.79 1.18 -29.41
N LEU A 243 5.23 2.41 -29.66
CA LEU A 243 6.18 2.72 -30.73
C LEU A 243 7.51 1.97 -30.51
N TYR A 244 8.07 2.04 -29.29
CA TYR A 244 9.28 1.33 -28.92
C TYR A 244 9.14 -0.19 -29.09
N GLY A 245 8.03 -0.77 -28.60
CA GLY A 245 7.75 -2.20 -28.71
C GLY A 245 7.61 -2.68 -30.17
N ILE A 246 6.97 -1.89 -31.04
CA ILE A 246 6.88 -2.18 -32.49
C ILE A 246 8.27 -2.16 -33.12
N THR A 247 9.10 -1.15 -32.84
CA THR A 247 10.46 -1.05 -33.39
C THR A 247 11.34 -2.21 -32.93
N LEU A 248 11.27 -2.58 -31.65
CA LEU A 248 12.04 -3.69 -31.09
C LEU A 248 11.58 -5.05 -31.67
N SER A 249 10.26 -5.23 -31.81
CA SER A 249 9.69 -6.44 -32.43
C SER A 249 10.06 -6.55 -33.90
N GLY A 250 10.02 -5.42 -34.64
CA GLY A 250 10.45 -5.34 -36.04
C GLY A 250 11.94 -5.65 -36.21
N LEU A 251 12.79 -5.11 -35.33
CA LEU A 251 14.23 -5.38 -35.32
C LEU A 251 14.53 -6.84 -35.00
N ARG A 252 13.87 -7.42 -33.99
CA ARG A 252 13.98 -8.85 -33.66
C ARG A 252 13.50 -9.72 -34.82
N SER A 253 12.44 -9.33 -35.52
CA SER A 253 11.90 -10.12 -36.63
C SER A 253 12.85 -10.13 -37.84
N THR A 254 13.34 -8.96 -38.24
CA THR A 254 14.30 -8.83 -39.34
C THR A 254 15.65 -9.46 -39.01
N PHE A 255 16.12 -9.35 -37.76
CA PHE A 255 17.33 -10.05 -37.32
C PHE A 255 17.20 -11.58 -37.41
N ARG A 256 16.04 -12.15 -37.05
CA ARG A 256 15.77 -13.58 -37.24
C ARG A 256 15.79 -13.99 -38.71
N MET A 257 15.27 -13.12 -39.59
CA MET A 257 15.24 -13.37 -41.04
C MET A 257 16.65 -13.51 -41.63
N PHE A 258 17.62 -12.67 -41.21
CA PHE A 258 19.02 -12.84 -41.64
C PHE A 258 19.65 -14.15 -41.18
N GLY A 259 19.17 -14.71 -40.07
CA GLY A 259 19.56 -16.03 -39.58
C GLY A 259 18.73 -17.18 -40.14
N GLY A 260 17.92 -16.98 -41.19
CA GLY A 260 17.11 -18.04 -41.79
C GLY A 260 15.97 -18.54 -40.90
N ARG A 261 15.52 -17.73 -39.93
CA ARG A 261 14.48 -18.10 -38.94
C ARG A 261 13.24 -17.23 -39.10
N LYS A 262 12.05 -17.84 -39.02
CA LYS A 262 10.74 -17.16 -39.01
C LYS A 262 9.92 -17.51 -37.78
N TRP A 263 9.09 -16.58 -37.33
CA TRP A 263 8.08 -16.88 -36.31
C TRP A 263 6.85 -17.49 -36.97
N ASN A 264 6.38 -18.61 -36.43
CA ASN A 264 5.14 -19.25 -36.87
C ASN A 264 4.03 -18.97 -35.84
N PRO A 265 3.06 -18.09 -36.15
CA PRO A 265 1.96 -17.79 -35.23
C PRO A 265 1.09 -19.01 -34.91
N LEU A 266 0.93 -19.94 -35.86
CA LEU A 266 0.05 -21.11 -35.69
C LEU A 266 0.58 -22.11 -34.66
N ARG A 267 1.91 -22.23 -34.56
CA ARG A 267 2.59 -23.16 -33.65
C ARG A 267 3.32 -22.46 -32.50
N SER A 268 3.21 -21.12 -32.42
CA SER A 268 3.88 -20.27 -31.42
C SER A 268 5.37 -20.62 -31.21
N ARG A 269 6.09 -20.89 -32.30
CA ARG A 269 7.52 -21.28 -32.26
C ARG A 269 8.31 -20.66 -33.41
N ILE A 270 9.64 -20.72 -33.29
CA ILE A 270 10.57 -20.28 -34.33
C ILE A 270 10.88 -21.48 -35.24
N ASP A 271 10.55 -21.37 -36.52
CA ASP A 271 10.82 -22.37 -37.55
C ASP A 271 11.95 -21.86 -38.49
N SER A 272 12.63 -22.77 -39.18
CA SER A 272 13.48 -22.40 -40.32
C SER A 272 12.63 -21.83 -41.45
N GLY A 273 13.15 -20.81 -42.12
CA GLY A 273 12.51 -20.16 -43.26
C GLY A 273 13.51 -20.05 -44.41
N GLU A 274 13.09 -20.49 -45.60
CA GLU A 274 13.80 -20.23 -46.84
C GLU A 274 13.41 -18.83 -47.32
N PHE A 275 14.39 -17.94 -47.40
CA PHE A 275 14.21 -16.55 -47.84
C PHE A 275 14.98 -16.33 -49.13
N SER A 276 14.34 -15.71 -50.12
CA SER A 276 15.02 -15.32 -51.37
C SER A 276 15.95 -14.13 -51.13
N TRP A 277 16.93 -13.94 -52.03
CA TRP A 277 17.87 -12.81 -51.97
C TRP A 277 17.16 -11.46 -51.91
N ASP A 278 16.08 -11.28 -52.68
CA ASP A 278 15.30 -10.05 -52.70
C ASP A 278 14.66 -9.76 -51.33
N GLN A 279 14.14 -10.79 -50.65
CA GLN A 279 13.54 -10.65 -49.32
C GLN A 279 14.58 -10.27 -48.26
N LEU A 280 15.76 -10.89 -48.31
CA LEU A 280 16.89 -10.55 -47.44
C LEU A 280 17.34 -9.10 -47.66
N CYS A 281 17.38 -8.64 -48.91
CA CYS A 281 17.72 -7.27 -49.28
C CYS A 281 16.72 -6.25 -48.69
N VAL A 282 15.40 -6.48 -48.89
CA VAL A 282 14.35 -5.65 -48.27
C VAL A 282 14.45 -5.66 -46.74
N GLY A 283 14.71 -6.83 -46.17
CA GLY A 283 14.97 -7.00 -44.75
C GLY A 283 16.10 -6.13 -44.23
N MET A 284 17.20 -6.05 -44.98
CA MET A 284 18.37 -5.24 -44.66
C MET A 284 18.04 -3.75 -44.62
N PHE A 285 17.26 -3.25 -45.57
CA PHE A 285 16.80 -1.86 -45.57
C PHE A 285 15.89 -1.55 -44.38
N ILE A 286 14.93 -2.43 -44.07
CA ILE A 286 14.03 -2.27 -42.92
C ILE A 286 14.82 -2.33 -41.61
N PHE A 287 15.71 -3.30 -41.45
CA PHE A 287 16.55 -3.46 -40.27
C PHE A 287 17.41 -2.23 -40.03
N SER A 288 18.12 -1.75 -41.06
CA SER A 288 18.98 -0.58 -40.98
C SER A 288 18.17 0.67 -40.62
N SER A 289 16.99 0.85 -41.23
CA SER A 289 16.09 1.96 -40.91
C SER A 289 15.59 1.91 -39.46
N LEU A 290 15.11 0.76 -38.99
CA LEU A 290 14.65 0.60 -37.60
C LEU A 290 15.79 0.79 -36.60
N LEU A 291 16.99 0.30 -36.90
CA LEU A 291 18.17 0.45 -36.05
C LEU A 291 18.58 1.92 -35.92
N LEU A 292 18.48 2.71 -37.01
CA LEU A 292 18.74 4.16 -36.98
C LEU A 292 17.65 4.96 -36.24
N LEU A 293 16.41 4.48 -36.23
CA LEU A 293 15.29 5.13 -35.51
C LEU A 293 15.27 4.77 -34.01
N LEU A 294 15.79 3.60 -33.65
CA LEU A 294 15.74 3.04 -32.29
C LEU A 294 16.26 4.00 -31.20
N PRO A 295 17.43 4.68 -31.33
CA PRO A 295 17.93 5.56 -30.29
C PRO A 295 16.96 6.73 -29.99
N THR A 296 16.30 7.24 -31.03
CA THR A 296 15.33 8.34 -30.88
C THR A 296 14.10 7.86 -30.13
N LEU A 297 13.54 6.71 -30.50
CA LEU A 297 12.37 6.15 -29.82
C LEU A 297 12.68 5.72 -28.38
N LEU A 298 13.90 5.21 -28.14
CA LEU A 298 14.37 4.82 -26.81
C LEU A 298 14.43 6.03 -25.87
N VAL A 299 14.98 7.17 -26.32
CA VAL A 299 15.05 8.39 -25.52
C VAL A 299 13.65 8.89 -25.14
N TYR A 300 12.73 8.96 -26.12
CA TYR A 300 11.34 9.35 -25.85
C TYR A 300 10.66 8.37 -24.89
N TYR A 301 10.87 7.06 -25.07
CA TYR A 301 10.34 6.04 -24.17
C TYR A 301 10.83 6.21 -22.74
N ILE A 302 12.14 6.36 -22.52
CA ILE A 302 12.73 6.51 -21.18
C ILE A 302 12.21 7.76 -20.47
N VAL A 303 12.11 8.89 -21.19
CA VAL A 303 11.62 10.15 -20.61
C VAL A 303 10.16 10.01 -20.14
N PHE A 304 9.28 9.48 -20.99
CA PHE A 304 7.87 9.30 -20.60
C PHE A 304 7.66 8.17 -19.58
N LEU A 305 8.50 7.13 -19.61
CA LEU A 305 8.54 6.11 -18.56
C LEU A 305 8.92 6.75 -17.21
N ALA A 306 9.94 7.60 -17.16
CA ALA A 306 10.35 8.29 -15.94
C ALA A 306 9.22 9.16 -15.38
N LEU A 307 8.51 9.91 -16.24
CA LEU A 307 7.33 10.67 -15.84
C LEU A 307 6.21 9.78 -15.29
N ARG A 308 5.94 8.64 -15.95
CA ARG A 308 4.96 7.65 -15.47
C ARG A 308 5.34 7.08 -14.11
N LEU A 309 6.62 6.75 -13.91
CA LEU A 309 7.12 6.24 -12.64
C LEU A 309 6.99 7.28 -11.53
N CYS A 310 7.28 8.56 -11.80
CA CYS A 310 7.07 9.65 -10.85
C CYS A 310 5.60 9.75 -10.40
N VAL A 311 4.65 9.67 -11.34
CA VAL A 311 3.21 9.67 -11.04
C VAL A 311 2.81 8.45 -10.21
N LEU A 312 3.29 7.25 -10.57
CA LEU A 312 3.01 6.02 -9.83
C LEU A 312 3.61 6.04 -8.43
N LEU A 313 4.80 6.60 -8.25
CA LEU A 313 5.43 6.80 -6.94
C LEU A 313 4.58 7.74 -6.09
N LEU A 314 4.14 8.89 -6.64
CA LEU A 314 3.25 9.80 -5.94
C LEU A 314 1.96 9.09 -5.52
N GLN A 315 1.25 8.44 -6.44
CA GLN A 315 0.02 7.69 -6.12
C GLN A 315 0.25 6.56 -5.10
N GLY A 316 1.39 5.86 -5.19
CA GLY A 316 1.81 4.81 -4.27
C GLY A 316 2.07 5.33 -2.87
N THR A 317 2.71 6.50 -2.74
CA THR A 317 2.90 7.15 -1.43
C THR A 317 1.55 7.52 -0.79
N LEU A 318 0.61 8.10 -1.54
CA LEU A 318 -0.73 8.39 -1.03
C LEU A 318 -1.45 7.11 -0.58
N LYS A 319 -1.42 6.04 -1.39
CA LYS A 319 -2.02 4.72 -1.03
C LYS A 319 -1.39 4.16 0.24
N ARG A 320 -0.06 4.28 0.38
CA ARG A 320 0.67 3.87 1.59
C ARG A 320 0.28 4.71 2.80
N PHE A 321 0.12 6.01 2.67
CA PHE A 321 -0.36 6.87 3.76
C PHE A 321 -1.77 6.47 4.22
N ILE A 322 -2.71 6.25 3.28
CA ILE A 322 -4.06 5.77 3.60
C ILE A 322 -4.01 4.42 4.34
N TRP A 323 -3.15 3.51 3.88
CA TRP A 323 -2.95 2.22 4.55
C TRP A 323 -2.42 2.42 5.98
N ILE A 324 -1.39 3.25 6.17
CA ILE A 324 -0.81 3.55 7.48
C ILE A 324 -1.89 4.08 8.45
N ILE A 325 -2.68 5.06 8.03
CA ILE A 325 -3.77 5.63 8.86
C ILE A 325 -4.78 4.55 9.26
N ASN A 326 -5.08 3.63 8.35
CA ASN A 326 -6.04 2.55 8.58
C ASN A 326 -5.48 1.32 9.32
N SER A 327 -4.17 1.22 9.47
CA SER A 327 -3.51 0.07 10.10
C SER A 327 -3.00 0.36 11.51
N ILE A 328 -2.66 1.60 11.86
CA ILE A 328 -2.04 1.93 13.16
C ILE A 328 -3.05 1.75 14.32
N PRO A 329 -2.79 0.86 15.29
CA PRO A 329 -3.57 0.76 16.52
C PRO A 329 -3.16 1.84 17.54
N CYS A 330 -3.59 3.08 17.30
CA CYS A 330 -3.21 4.25 18.09
C CYS A 330 -3.49 4.10 19.59
N TYR A 331 -4.58 3.43 19.96
CA TYR A 331 -4.94 3.23 21.36
C TYR A 331 -3.99 2.25 22.08
N SER A 332 -3.59 1.16 21.42
CA SER A 332 -2.58 0.25 21.97
C SER A 332 -1.20 0.89 22.06
N LEU A 333 -0.83 1.76 21.11
CA LEU A 333 0.39 2.58 21.22
C LEU A 333 0.34 3.49 22.45
N LEU A 334 -0.78 4.19 22.67
CA LEU A 334 -0.96 5.06 23.82
C LEU A 334 -0.88 4.27 25.14
N LEU A 335 -1.54 3.11 25.22
CA LEU A 335 -1.49 2.24 26.40
C LEU A 335 -0.08 1.70 26.67
N TRP A 336 0.70 1.40 25.62
CA TRP A 336 2.09 0.97 25.75
C TRP A 336 2.98 2.10 26.33
N ILE A 337 2.83 3.33 25.80
CA ILE A 337 3.53 4.52 26.30
C ILE A 337 3.20 4.78 27.77
N LEU A 338 1.91 4.73 28.11
CA LEU A 338 1.42 4.94 29.49
C LEU A 338 1.74 3.77 30.43
N GLY A 339 2.27 2.65 29.91
CA GLY A 339 2.61 1.47 30.71
C GLY A 339 1.40 0.83 31.38
N SER A 340 0.25 0.83 30.71
CA SER A 340 -1.00 0.29 31.26
C SER A 340 -0.95 -1.25 31.37
N PRO A 341 -1.47 -1.84 32.46
CA PRO A 341 -1.53 -3.30 32.64
C PRO A 341 -2.42 -4.00 31.62
N SER A 342 -3.29 -3.28 30.91
CA SER A 342 -4.18 -3.82 29.88
C SER A 342 -3.42 -4.39 28.66
N LEU A 343 -2.18 -3.92 28.42
CA LEU A 343 -1.31 -4.40 27.34
C LEU A 343 -0.27 -5.44 27.81
N ALA A 344 -0.29 -5.82 29.09
CA ALA A 344 0.68 -6.77 29.63
C ALA A 344 0.39 -8.18 29.08
N GLY A 345 1.35 -8.71 28.32
CA GLY A 345 1.21 -10.05 27.73
C GLY A 345 1.68 -11.14 28.67
N ASP A 346 2.90 -11.01 29.19
CA ASP A 346 3.58 -12.03 29.97
C ASP A 346 3.58 -11.71 31.46
N VAL A 347 3.40 -12.76 32.25
CA VAL A 347 3.31 -12.73 33.71
C VAL A 347 4.51 -13.48 34.25
N LEU A 348 5.41 -12.79 34.93
CA LEU A 348 6.55 -13.40 35.62
C LEU A 348 6.17 -13.62 37.09
N PHE A 349 6.45 -14.82 37.59
CA PHE A 349 6.31 -15.13 39.01
C PHE A 349 7.69 -15.07 39.66
N GLU A 350 7.90 -14.14 40.59
CA GLU A 350 9.09 -14.07 41.42
C GLU A 350 8.80 -14.70 42.80
N VAL A 351 9.64 -15.64 43.23
CA VAL A 351 9.58 -16.20 44.58
C VAL A 351 10.21 -15.18 45.54
N ILE A 352 9.48 -14.78 46.59
CA ILE A 352 10.00 -13.85 47.59
C ILE A 352 10.93 -14.63 48.54
N PRO A 353 12.23 -14.28 48.67
CA PRO A 353 13.12 -14.97 49.60
C PRO A 353 12.70 -14.67 51.05
N GLY A 354 12.40 -15.72 51.82
CA GLY A 354 12.06 -15.63 53.25
C GLY A 354 10.63 -16.02 53.63
N ARG A 355 9.75 -16.34 52.68
CA ARG A 355 8.42 -16.96 52.94
C ARG A 355 8.18 -18.09 51.95
N ASP A 356 8.06 -19.32 52.44
CA ASP A 356 8.03 -20.56 51.64
C ASP A 356 6.77 -20.76 50.77
N SER A 357 5.89 -19.75 50.65
CA SER A 357 4.58 -19.90 50.00
C SER A 357 4.04 -18.64 49.30
N THR A 358 4.85 -17.59 49.13
CA THR A 358 4.38 -16.33 48.50
C THR A 358 5.06 -16.06 47.15
N LEU A 359 4.27 -16.12 46.07
CA LEU A 359 4.68 -15.76 44.72
C LEU A 359 4.27 -14.32 44.42
N LYS A 360 5.22 -13.48 43.99
CA LYS A 360 4.97 -12.13 43.52
C LYS A 360 4.71 -12.14 42.01
N LEU A 361 3.54 -11.66 41.63
CA LEU A 361 3.16 -11.47 40.24
C LEU A 361 3.79 -10.18 39.70
N VAL A 362 4.68 -10.28 38.72
CA VAL A 362 5.29 -9.13 38.04
C VAL A 362 4.84 -9.11 36.58
N TRP A 363 4.18 -8.03 36.19
CA TRP A 363 3.76 -7.79 34.81
C TRP A 363 4.94 -7.28 33.99
N ILE A 364 5.28 -7.97 32.91
CA ILE A 364 6.32 -7.50 31.98
C ILE A 364 5.64 -6.81 30.79
N LYS A 365 6.16 -5.64 30.40
CA LYS A 365 5.71 -4.95 29.19
C LYS A 365 6.10 -5.79 27.96
N LEU A 366 5.14 -6.06 27.08
CA LEU A 366 5.47 -6.70 25.79
C LEU A 366 6.35 -5.77 24.95
N PRO A 367 7.26 -6.33 24.12
CA PRO A 367 7.98 -5.56 23.12
C PRO A 367 7.01 -4.83 22.21
N LEU A 368 7.35 -3.59 21.83
CA LEU A 368 6.47 -2.71 21.05
C LEU A 368 6.00 -3.37 19.75
N VAL A 369 6.89 -4.04 19.03
CA VAL A 369 6.56 -4.70 17.75
C VAL A 369 5.52 -5.81 17.95
N GLU A 370 5.69 -6.64 18.98
CA GLU A 370 4.78 -7.74 19.29
C GLU A 370 3.40 -7.22 19.75
N SER A 371 3.38 -6.16 20.56
CA SER A 371 2.15 -5.46 20.92
C SER A 371 1.42 -4.91 19.69
N MET A 372 2.15 -4.35 18.72
CA MET A 372 1.59 -3.77 17.50
C MET A 372 1.04 -4.83 16.55
N ILE A 373 1.77 -5.93 16.33
CA ILE A 373 1.29 -7.07 15.53
C ILE A 373 0.02 -7.65 16.15
N ARG A 374 0.00 -7.80 17.49
CA ARG A 374 -1.17 -8.30 18.22
C ARG A 374 -2.37 -7.36 18.19
N SER A 375 -2.16 -6.06 18.01
CA SER A 375 -3.22 -5.04 18.03
C SER A 375 -3.63 -4.55 16.64
N LEU A 376 -3.02 -5.08 15.58
CA LEU A 376 -3.29 -4.67 14.20
C LEU A 376 -4.77 -4.81 13.84
N ASN A 377 -5.27 -3.88 13.04
CA ASN A 377 -6.65 -3.85 12.59
C ASN A 377 -6.98 -5.11 11.76
N PRO A 378 -7.92 -5.97 12.19
CA PRO A 378 -8.27 -7.20 11.46
C PRO A 378 -8.95 -6.91 10.12
N SER A 379 -9.52 -5.71 9.94
CA SER A 379 -10.15 -5.25 8.70
C SER A 379 -9.22 -4.41 7.83
N SER A 380 -7.91 -4.37 8.13
CA SER A 380 -6.95 -3.66 7.29
C SER A 380 -6.76 -4.39 5.95
N PRO A 381 -6.83 -3.69 4.80
CA PRO A 381 -6.52 -4.31 3.52
C PRO A 381 -5.06 -4.79 3.53
N LYS A 382 -4.83 -5.97 2.97
CA LYS A 382 -3.47 -6.47 2.73
C LYS A 382 -2.81 -5.57 1.70
N TYR A 383 -1.63 -5.03 2.04
CA TYR A 383 -0.85 -4.26 1.06
C TYR A 383 -0.35 -5.24 -0.03
N PRO A 384 -0.62 -4.99 -1.32
CA PRO A 384 -0.25 -5.91 -2.38
C PRO A 384 1.27 -6.04 -2.46
N HIS A 385 1.77 -7.28 -2.55
CA HIS A 385 3.18 -7.53 -2.77
C HIS A 385 3.56 -7.19 -4.22
N VAL A 386 4.60 -6.39 -4.42
CA VAL A 386 5.04 -5.98 -5.75
C VAL A 386 6.14 -6.92 -6.23
N ASN A 387 5.89 -7.58 -7.37
CA ASN A 387 6.92 -8.41 -8.02
C ASN A 387 7.83 -7.55 -8.89
N TRP A 388 8.94 -7.07 -8.32
CA TRP A 388 9.87 -6.14 -8.99
C TRP A 388 10.53 -6.72 -10.24
N SER A 389 10.81 -8.02 -10.28
CA SER A 389 11.44 -8.66 -11.45
C SER A 389 10.51 -8.64 -12.66
N GLN A 390 9.22 -8.93 -12.46
CA GLN A 390 8.20 -8.82 -13.49
C GLN A 390 8.08 -7.39 -14.01
N ARG A 391 8.06 -6.39 -13.11
CA ARG A 391 7.95 -4.97 -13.49
C ARG A 391 9.15 -4.48 -14.29
N LEU A 392 10.36 -4.89 -13.90
CA LEU A 392 11.57 -4.58 -14.67
C LEU A 392 11.53 -5.25 -16.04
N ASN A 393 11.04 -6.49 -16.12
CA ASN A 393 10.89 -7.16 -17.41
C ASN A 393 9.90 -6.42 -18.32
N GLU A 394 8.75 -5.97 -17.79
CA GLU A 394 7.77 -5.14 -18.51
C GLU A 394 8.40 -3.82 -19.03
N MET A 395 9.26 -3.18 -18.24
CA MET A 395 10.01 -1.98 -18.66
C MET A 395 11.00 -2.27 -19.80
N VAL A 396 11.69 -3.40 -19.74
CA VAL A 396 12.71 -3.75 -20.74
C VAL A 396 12.07 -4.26 -22.03
N SER A 397 10.98 -5.02 -21.92
CA SER A 397 10.25 -5.57 -23.08
C SER A 397 9.45 -4.51 -23.84
N GLY A 398 9.12 -3.39 -23.18
CA GLY A 398 8.20 -2.40 -23.74
C GLY A 398 6.74 -2.81 -23.58
N ASP A 399 6.41 -3.56 -22.52
CA ASP A 399 5.04 -3.87 -22.15
C ASP A 399 4.42 -2.76 -21.27
N LEU A 400 3.10 -2.69 -21.27
CA LEU A 400 2.37 -1.63 -20.54
C LEU A 400 2.33 -1.91 -19.04
N ILE A 401 2.77 -0.91 -18.26
CA ILE A 401 2.72 -0.95 -16.80
C ILE A 401 1.37 -0.42 -16.30
N TYR A 402 0.51 -1.35 -15.88
CA TYR A 402 -0.77 -1.03 -15.24
C TYR A 402 -0.59 -0.65 -13.75
N PRO A 403 -1.42 0.30 -13.25
CA PRO A 403 -1.42 0.70 -11.84
C PRO A 403 -1.84 -0.45 -10.91
N LEU A 404 -1.35 -0.41 -9.66
CA LEU A 404 -1.56 -1.41 -8.59
C LEU A 404 -2.75 -1.13 -7.68
#